data_AF-A0A2S2P2H9-F1
#
_entry.id   AF-A0A2S2P2H9-F1
#
_cell.length_a   1.000
_cell.length_b   1.000
_cell.length_c   1.000
_cell.angle_alpha   90.00
_cell.angle_beta   90.00
_cell.angle_gamma   90.00
#
_symmetry.space_group_name_H-M   'P 1'
#
loop_
_entity.id
_entity.type
_entity.pdbx_description
1 polymer ?
#
loop_
_entity_poly.entity_id
_entity_poly.type
_entity_poly.pdbx_seq_one_letter_code
_entity_poly.pdbx_strand_id
1 'polypeptide(L)'
;KAYRKMCSVFALPSRKSIMDLLRKIPLEPGINFQIIEHLKLVSGFENELDKTCVLLFDEISLSAGVHYFQSEDKIIDVEDLGRNVRRTKFADKVLTFIVKGVKRKYKQPISYYFAANGIKTHDLVVALKEIISAVQSAGLNIIGTVCDQACTNVAAVNILMRETVHDYVKMSVEKR
;
A
#
# COMPACT_ATOMS: atom_id res chain seq x y z
N LYS A 1 -13.60 24.76 1.89
CA LYS A 1 -14.39 26.03 1.88
C LYS A 1 -13.68 27.15 2.64
N ALA A 2 -13.21 26.91 3.87
CA ALA A 2 -12.46 27.88 4.67
C ALA A 2 -11.18 28.41 3.98
N TYR A 3 -10.34 27.53 3.38
CA TYR A 3 -9.13 27.96 2.66
C TYR A 3 -9.39 29.06 1.63
N ARG A 4 -10.41 28.88 0.77
CA ARG A 4 -10.79 29.89 -0.24
C ARG A 4 -11.22 31.23 0.38
N LYS A 5 -11.89 31.20 1.54
CA LYS A 5 -12.28 32.42 2.26
C LYS A 5 -11.06 33.11 2.87
N MET A 6 -10.08 32.34 3.36
CA MET A 6 -8.84 32.88 3.92
C MET A 6 -7.93 33.53 2.86
N CYS A 7 -7.93 33.02 1.62
CA CYS A 7 -7.19 33.64 0.51
C CYS A 7 -7.60 35.09 0.21
N SER A 8 -8.80 35.55 0.64
CA SER A 8 -9.19 36.95 0.44
C SER A 8 -8.61 37.90 1.49
N VAL A 9 -8.01 37.38 2.56
CA VAL A 9 -7.47 38.14 3.68
C VAL A 9 -5.97 37.92 3.85
N PHE A 10 -5.50 36.70 3.57
CA PHE A 10 -4.11 36.29 3.72
C PHE A 10 -3.46 36.03 2.36
N ALA A 11 -2.14 36.26 2.27
CA ALA A 11 -1.31 35.92 1.11
C ALA A 11 -1.11 34.40 1.00
N LEU A 12 -2.14 33.69 0.57
CA LEU A 12 -2.13 32.23 0.40
C LEU A 12 -2.04 31.83 -1.07
N PRO A 13 -1.37 30.70 -1.40
CA PRO A 13 -1.29 30.21 -2.77
C PRO A 13 -2.67 29.99 -3.41
N SER A 14 -2.75 30.28 -4.70
CA SER A 14 -3.96 29.99 -5.48
C SER A 14 -4.24 28.48 -5.53
N ARG A 15 -5.50 28.10 -5.76
CA ARG A 15 -5.87 26.69 -5.99
C ARG A 15 -5.01 26.07 -7.09
N LYS A 16 -4.77 26.80 -8.18
CA LYS A 16 -3.95 26.32 -9.30
C LYS A 16 -2.54 25.99 -8.83
N SER A 17 -1.88 26.91 -8.13
CA SER A 17 -0.54 26.72 -7.58
C SER A 17 -0.45 25.50 -6.65
N ILE A 18 -1.46 25.27 -5.79
CA ILE A 18 -1.51 24.08 -4.93
C ILE A 18 -1.66 22.81 -5.76
N MET A 19 -2.57 22.78 -6.73
CA MET A 19 -2.76 21.60 -7.56
C MET A 19 -1.52 21.31 -8.41
N ASP A 20 -0.86 22.34 -8.95
CA ASP A 20 0.39 22.21 -9.70
C ASP A 20 1.53 21.67 -8.81
N LEU A 21 1.55 22.02 -7.52
CA LEU A 21 2.47 21.44 -6.54
C LEU A 21 2.13 19.97 -6.24
N LEU A 22 0.85 19.66 -5.98
CA LEU A 22 0.40 18.30 -5.68
C LEU A 22 0.64 17.33 -6.83
N ARG A 23 0.51 17.79 -8.09
CA ARG A 23 0.82 16.98 -9.28
C ARG A 23 2.28 16.55 -9.37
N LYS A 24 3.19 17.19 -8.63
CA LYS A 24 4.60 16.78 -8.57
C LYS A 24 4.83 15.58 -7.64
N ILE A 25 3.81 15.13 -6.91
CA ILE A 25 3.90 13.98 -6.01
C ILE A 25 3.43 12.75 -6.81
N PRO A 26 4.34 11.85 -7.22
CA PRO A 26 3.96 10.67 -7.99
C PRO A 26 3.23 9.68 -7.06
N LEU A 27 1.95 9.48 -7.31
CA LEU A 27 1.13 8.48 -6.63
C LEU A 27 0.63 7.50 -7.70
N GLU A 28 1.32 6.37 -7.81
CA GLU A 28 1.01 5.31 -8.75
C GLU A 28 0.64 4.02 -8.02
N PRO A 29 -0.18 3.14 -8.64
CA PRO A 29 -0.48 1.83 -8.10
C PRO A 29 0.80 1.01 -7.84
N GLY A 30 0.82 0.31 -6.71
CA GLY A 30 1.98 -0.41 -6.20
C GLY A 30 2.64 0.26 -5.00
N ILE A 31 3.85 -0.22 -4.69
CA ILE A 31 4.62 0.23 -3.54
C ILE A 31 5.16 1.64 -3.81
N ASN A 32 4.83 2.59 -2.94
CA ASN A 32 5.41 3.92 -3.01
C ASN A 32 6.78 3.94 -2.33
N PHE A 33 7.85 3.84 -3.13
CA PHE A 33 9.22 3.78 -2.60
C PHE A 33 9.67 5.07 -1.90
N GLN A 34 9.10 6.24 -2.24
CA GLN A 34 9.40 7.48 -1.52
C GLN A 34 8.88 7.40 -0.07
N ILE A 35 7.71 6.79 0.12
CA ILE A 35 7.17 6.53 1.46
C ILE A 35 8.01 5.48 2.19
N ILE A 36 8.43 4.41 1.51
CA ILE A 36 9.33 3.40 2.10
C ILE A 36 10.66 4.03 2.53
N GLU A 37 11.21 4.94 1.74
CA GLU A 37 12.41 5.69 2.10
C GLU A 37 12.17 6.58 3.32
N HIS A 38 11.04 7.27 3.39
CA HIS A 38 10.66 8.05 4.56
C HIS A 38 10.48 7.19 5.82
N LEU A 39 10.03 5.94 5.68
CA LEU A 39 9.97 4.98 6.80
C LEU A 39 11.35 4.64 7.37
N LYS A 40 12.45 4.87 6.65
CA LYS A 40 13.81 4.71 7.22
C LYS A 40 14.10 5.72 8.33
N LEU A 41 13.42 6.87 8.34
CA LEU A 41 13.54 7.81 9.47
C LEU A 41 12.96 7.21 10.76
N VAL A 42 11.95 6.34 10.64
CA VAL A 42 11.34 5.60 11.75
C VAL A 42 12.26 4.47 12.22
N SER A 43 13.02 3.84 11.32
CA SER A 43 14.00 2.82 11.72
C SER A 43 15.26 3.39 12.40
N GLY A 44 15.46 4.72 12.37
CA GLY A 44 16.49 5.42 13.13
C GLY A 44 16.25 5.47 14.64
N PHE A 45 15.14 4.93 15.15
CA PHE A 45 14.91 4.86 16.60
C PHE A 45 15.90 3.91 17.29
N GLU A 46 16.46 4.32 18.43
CA GLU A 46 17.42 3.50 19.19
C GLU A 46 16.77 2.25 19.80
N ASN A 47 15.49 2.34 20.16
CA ASN A 47 14.77 1.23 20.78
C ASN A 47 14.11 0.33 19.72
N GLU A 48 14.51 -0.95 19.68
CA GLU A 48 13.93 -1.95 18.76
C GLU A 48 12.40 -2.08 18.87
N LEU A 49 11.83 -1.93 20.07
CA LEU A 49 10.37 -1.98 20.25
C LEU A 49 9.64 -0.83 19.55
N ASP A 50 10.32 0.30 19.30
CA ASP A 50 9.76 1.43 18.57
C ASP A 50 9.72 1.17 17.05
N LYS A 51 10.53 0.21 16.56
CA LYS A 51 10.56 -0.25 15.15
C LYS A 51 9.55 -1.35 14.85
N THR A 52 8.96 -1.95 15.89
CA THR A 52 7.96 -3.01 15.76
C THR A 52 6.66 -2.48 15.18
N CYS A 53 6.22 -3.08 14.08
CA CYS A 53 5.03 -2.69 13.34
C CYS A 53 4.19 -3.91 12.92
N VAL A 54 2.96 -3.62 12.50
CA VAL A 54 2.06 -4.57 11.83
C VAL A 54 1.70 -4.02 10.46
N LEU A 55 1.43 -4.92 9.52
CA LEU A 55 0.94 -4.58 8.20
C LEU A 55 -0.58 -4.79 8.15
N LEU A 56 -1.34 -3.70 7.98
CA LEU A 56 -2.78 -3.74 7.82
C LEU A 56 -3.11 -3.72 6.33
N PHE A 57 -4.09 -4.50 5.89
CA PHE A 57 -4.61 -4.39 4.54
C PHE A 57 -6.11 -4.69 4.46
N ASP A 58 -6.79 -3.99 3.56
CA ASP A 58 -8.23 -4.11 3.34
C ASP A 58 -8.62 -3.61 1.94
N GLU A 59 -9.79 -4.05 1.47
CA GLU A 59 -10.38 -3.64 0.20
C GLU A 59 -11.45 -2.57 0.37
N ILE A 60 -11.38 -1.54 -0.47
CA ILE A 60 -12.36 -0.46 -0.52
C ILE A 60 -13.15 -0.59 -1.82
N SER A 61 -14.49 -0.57 -1.72
CA SER A 61 -15.37 -0.55 -2.90
C SER A 61 -15.28 0.79 -3.65
N LEU A 62 -15.13 0.72 -4.96
CA LEU A 62 -15.22 1.84 -5.88
C LEU A 62 -16.50 1.76 -6.70
N SER A 63 -16.94 2.92 -7.20
CA SER A 63 -17.87 2.95 -8.32
C SER A 63 -17.09 2.70 -9.61
N ALA A 64 -17.37 1.61 -10.28
CA ALA A 64 -16.72 1.28 -11.55
C ALA A 64 -16.98 2.38 -12.59
N GLY A 65 -15.94 2.80 -13.28
CA GLY A 65 -15.98 3.89 -14.26
C GLY A 65 -14.75 3.87 -15.16
N VAL A 66 -14.73 4.81 -16.11
CA VAL A 66 -13.56 5.06 -16.97
C VAL A 66 -13.37 6.55 -17.01
N HIS A 67 -12.21 7.00 -16.57
CA HIS A 67 -11.84 8.40 -16.64
C HIS A 67 -10.58 8.53 -17.49
N TYR A 68 -10.53 9.58 -18.31
CA TYR A 68 -9.33 9.90 -19.07
C TYR A 68 -8.58 11.03 -18.37
N PHE A 69 -7.36 10.74 -17.95
CA PHE A 69 -6.47 11.70 -17.30
C PHE A 69 -5.59 12.38 -18.36
N GLN A 70 -6.10 13.48 -18.91
CA GLN A 70 -5.52 14.18 -20.05
C GLN A 70 -4.07 14.64 -19.84
N SER A 71 -3.68 15.02 -18.61
CA SER A 71 -2.31 15.50 -18.36
C SER A 71 -1.24 14.42 -18.52
N GLU A 72 -1.61 13.15 -18.39
CA GLU A 72 -0.69 12.01 -18.49
C GLU A 72 -1.06 11.07 -19.64
N ASP A 73 -2.02 11.47 -20.47
CA ASP A 73 -2.57 10.65 -21.56
C ASP A 73 -2.91 9.21 -21.12
N LYS A 74 -3.54 9.10 -19.95
CA LYS A 74 -3.75 7.82 -19.27
C LYS A 74 -5.23 7.61 -18.98
N ILE A 75 -5.77 6.47 -19.40
CA ILE A 75 -7.06 5.99 -18.87
C ILE A 75 -6.84 5.60 -17.41
N ILE A 76 -7.71 5.99 -16.49
CA ILE A 76 -7.67 5.57 -15.08
C ILE A 76 -8.93 4.74 -14.76
N ASP A 77 -9.00 4.19 -13.55
CA ASP A 77 -10.09 3.32 -13.07
C ASP A 77 -10.19 1.96 -13.78
N VAL A 78 -9.05 1.49 -14.29
CA VAL A 78 -8.88 0.10 -14.73
C VAL A 78 -8.03 -0.67 -13.74
N GLU A 79 -8.11 -2.00 -13.80
CA GLU A 79 -7.28 -2.89 -13.00
C GLU A 79 -5.79 -2.60 -13.25
N ASP A 80 -5.09 -2.25 -12.17
CA ASP A 80 -3.69 -1.89 -12.15
C ASP A 80 -3.08 -2.39 -10.84
N LEU A 81 -2.32 -3.47 -10.96
CA LEU A 81 -1.63 -4.12 -9.85
C LEU A 81 -0.19 -3.59 -9.71
N GLY A 82 0.11 -2.43 -10.27
CA GLY A 82 1.45 -1.85 -10.33
C GLY A 82 2.37 -2.65 -11.26
N ARG A 83 3.64 -2.23 -11.35
CA ARG A 83 4.69 -2.92 -12.14
C ARG A 83 4.30 -3.22 -13.59
N ASN A 84 3.53 -2.35 -14.22
CA ASN A 84 2.98 -2.54 -15.56
C ASN A 84 2.02 -3.75 -15.70
N VAL A 85 1.55 -4.32 -14.59
CA VAL A 85 0.51 -5.34 -14.57
C VAL A 85 -0.84 -4.64 -14.60
N ARG A 86 -1.19 -4.17 -15.79
CA ARG A 86 -2.42 -3.42 -16.04
C ARG A 86 -3.31 -4.19 -17.00
N ARG A 87 -4.60 -4.32 -16.68
CA ARG A 87 -5.57 -5.09 -17.47
C ARG A 87 -6.73 -4.19 -17.88
N THR A 88 -7.25 -4.38 -19.09
CA THR A 88 -8.41 -3.63 -19.64
C THR A 88 -9.74 -4.10 -19.02
N LYS A 89 -9.82 -4.05 -17.69
CA LYS A 89 -11.01 -4.35 -16.89
C LYS A 89 -11.27 -3.18 -15.96
N PHE A 90 -12.54 -2.82 -15.75
CA PHE A 90 -12.88 -1.73 -14.82
C PHE A 90 -12.59 -2.17 -13.39
N ALA A 91 -11.87 -1.33 -12.66
CA ALA A 91 -11.63 -1.55 -11.25
C ALA A 91 -12.88 -1.15 -10.46
N ASP A 92 -13.32 -2.05 -9.59
CA ASP A 92 -14.43 -1.84 -8.66
C ASP A 92 -13.97 -1.94 -7.20
N LYS A 93 -12.67 -2.24 -7.00
CA LYS A 93 -12.02 -2.36 -5.69
C LYS A 93 -10.66 -1.70 -5.69
N VAL A 94 -10.28 -1.12 -4.55
CA VAL A 94 -8.90 -0.76 -4.22
C VAL A 94 -8.44 -1.59 -3.05
N LEU A 95 -7.39 -2.37 -3.24
CA LEU A 95 -6.66 -3.00 -2.14
C LEU A 95 -5.63 -2.00 -1.60
N THR A 96 -5.65 -1.73 -0.30
CA THR A 96 -4.72 -0.78 0.34
C THR A 96 -3.88 -1.45 1.42
N PHE A 97 -2.64 -1.01 1.57
CA PHE A 97 -1.71 -1.50 2.61
C PHE A 97 -1.19 -0.35 3.46
N ILE A 98 -1.27 -0.52 4.78
CA ILE A 98 -0.89 0.47 5.78
C ILE A 98 0.06 -0.17 6.79
N VAL A 99 1.23 0.42 6.99
CA VAL A 99 2.11 0.07 8.11
C VAL A 99 1.67 0.83 9.36
N LYS A 100 1.51 0.13 10.47
CA LYS A 100 1.15 0.71 11.76
C LYS A 100 2.17 0.31 12.82
N GLY A 101 2.72 1.29 13.54
CA GLY A 101 3.55 1.03 14.70
C GLY A 101 2.77 0.38 15.85
N VAL A 102 3.38 -0.58 16.52
CA VAL A 102 2.75 -1.28 17.67
C VAL A 102 2.92 -0.45 18.94
N LYS A 103 4.16 -0.10 19.28
CA LYS A 103 4.48 0.74 20.44
C LYS A 103 4.31 2.23 20.13
N ARG A 104 4.91 2.69 19.04
CA ARG A 104 4.79 4.06 18.56
C ARG A 104 3.50 4.23 17.77
N LYS A 105 2.77 5.31 18.03
CA LYS A 105 1.50 5.63 17.36
C LYS A 105 1.75 6.32 16.02
N TYR A 106 2.13 5.55 15.01
CA TYR A 106 2.18 6.02 13.62
C TYR A 106 1.41 5.07 12.70
N LYS A 107 0.88 5.61 11.61
CA LYS A 107 0.24 4.87 10.53
C LYS A 107 0.63 5.51 9.21
N GLN A 108 1.04 4.71 8.24
CA GLN A 108 1.44 5.20 6.93
C GLN A 108 0.92 4.25 5.85
N PRO A 109 0.04 4.72 4.94
CA PRO A 109 -0.27 4.01 3.72
C PRO A 109 0.99 3.90 2.86
N ILE A 110 1.30 2.70 2.39
CA ILE A 110 2.55 2.42 1.66
C ILE A 110 2.32 1.87 0.25
N SER A 111 1.16 1.28 -0.01
CA SER A 111 0.83 0.68 -1.30
C SER A 111 -0.67 0.65 -1.51
N TYR A 112 -1.08 0.72 -2.77
CA TYR A 112 -2.45 0.45 -3.18
C TYR A 112 -2.49 -0.18 -4.57
N TYR A 113 -3.55 -0.94 -4.85
CA TYR A 113 -3.76 -1.61 -6.12
C TYR A 113 -5.22 -1.50 -6.55
N PHE A 114 -5.46 -1.31 -7.84
CA PHE A 114 -6.80 -1.34 -8.41
C PHE A 114 -7.11 -2.75 -8.92
N ALA A 115 -8.22 -3.33 -8.47
CA ALA A 115 -8.62 -4.69 -8.83
C ALA A 115 -10.04 -4.72 -9.41
N ALA A 116 -10.26 -5.63 -10.37
CA ALA A 116 -11.57 -5.87 -10.95
C ALA A 116 -12.19 -7.15 -10.35
N ASN A 117 -13.29 -6.99 -9.62
CA ASN A 117 -13.96 -8.00 -8.79
C ASN A 117 -13.10 -8.47 -7.60
N GLY A 118 -12.35 -7.55 -7.00
CA GLY A 118 -11.42 -7.84 -5.89
C GLY A 118 -10.09 -8.47 -6.33
N ILE A 119 -9.13 -8.47 -5.41
CA ILE A 119 -7.79 -9.02 -5.67
C ILE A 119 -7.87 -10.54 -5.81
N LYS A 120 -7.06 -11.10 -6.70
CA LYS A 120 -6.88 -12.55 -6.80
C LYS A 120 -5.94 -13.05 -5.71
N THR A 121 -6.18 -14.23 -5.18
CA THR A 121 -5.37 -14.82 -4.11
C THR A 121 -3.88 -14.86 -4.44
N HIS A 122 -3.51 -15.27 -5.65
CA HIS A 122 -2.11 -15.32 -6.07
C HIS A 122 -1.48 -13.92 -6.14
N ASP A 123 -2.21 -12.94 -6.70
CA ASP A 123 -1.74 -11.56 -6.81
C ASP A 123 -1.56 -10.94 -5.40
N LEU A 124 -2.45 -11.27 -4.45
CA LEU A 124 -2.31 -10.88 -3.04
C LEU A 124 -1.09 -11.51 -2.35
N VAL A 125 -0.82 -12.80 -2.60
CA VAL A 125 0.37 -13.49 -2.06
C VAL A 125 1.66 -12.80 -2.55
N VAL A 126 1.72 -12.48 -3.84
CA VAL A 126 2.85 -11.74 -4.43
C VAL A 126 2.99 -10.36 -3.80
N ALA A 127 1.90 -9.59 -3.73
CA ALA A 127 1.91 -8.26 -3.13
C ALA A 127 2.37 -8.28 -1.66
N LEU A 128 1.89 -9.24 -0.86
CA LEU A 128 2.29 -9.39 0.54
C LEU A 128 3.79 -9.63 0.68
N LYS A 129 4.36 -10.57 -0.09
CA LYS A 129 5.81 -10.86 -0.04
C LYS A 129 6.65 -9.62 -0.36
N GLU A 130 6.25 -8.89 -1.40
CA GLU A 130 6.98 -7.71 -1.86
C GLU A 130 6.90 -6.55 -0.88
N ILE A 131 5.71 -6.29 -0.35
CA ILE A 131 5.47 -5.23 0.62
C ILE A 131 6.20 -5.51 1.93
N ILE A 132 6.11 -6.76 2.43
CA ILE A 132 6.82 -7.15 3.64
C ILE A 132 8.33 -6.97 3.45
N SER A 133 8.87 -7.41 2.31
CA SER A 133 10.28 -7.23 1.98
C SER A 133 10.68 -5.75 1.93
N ALA A 134 9.87 -4.90 1.29
CA ALA A 134 10.11 -3.47 1.20
C ALA A 134 10.13 -2.80 2.59
N VAL A 135 9.17 -3.12 3.45
CA VAL A 135 9.10 -2.57 4.82
C VAL A 135 10.26 -3.06 5.68
N GLN A 136 10.64 -4.34 5.57
CA GLN A 136 11.80 -4.89 6.28
C GLN A 136 13.11 -4.24 5.82
N SER A 137 13.26 -4.00 4.51
CA SER A 137 14.42 -3.27 3.97
C SER A 137 14.51 -1.81 4.42
N ALA A 138 13.40 -1.22 4.89
CA ALA A 138 13.41 0.09 5.54
C ALA A 138 13.91 0.04 7.00
N GLY A 139 14.15 -1.16 7.56
CA GLY A 139 14.63 -1.36 8.92
C GLY A 139 13.52 -1.47 9.97
N LEU A 140 12.28 -1.76 9.56
CA LEU A 140 11.16 -2.00 10.47
C LEU A 140 10.92 -3.50 10.68
N ASN A 141 10.47 -3.85 11.89
CA ASN A 141 10.19 -5.24 12.26
C ASN A 141 8.68 -5.52 12.17
N ILE A 142 8.24 -6.19 11.10
CA ILE A 142 6.85 -6.64 10.97
C ILE A 142 6.64 -7.92 11.78
N ILE A 143 5.79 -7.84 12.81
CA ILE A 143 5.45 -9.00 13.66
C ILE A 143 4.16 -9.71 13.24
N GLY A 144 3.42 -9.15 12.30
CA GLY A 144 2.17 -9.73 11.83
C GLY A 144 1.45 -8.89 10.79
N THR A 145 0.51 -9.53 10.12
CA THR A 145 -0.43 -8.90 9.21
C THR A 145 -1.84 -8.89 9.80
N VAL A 146 -2.68 -7.93 9.41
CA VAL A 146 -4.07 -7.81 9.87
C VAL A 146 -4.96 -7.51 8.65
N CYS A 147 -6.01 -8.30 8.50
CA CYS A 147 -7.00 -8.18 7.43
C CYS A 147 -8.37 -8.67 7.92
N ASP A 148 -9.40 -8.50 7.09
CA ASP A 148 -10.72 -9.09 7.32
C ASP A 148 -10.74 -10.61 7.05
N GLN A 149 -11.92 -11.23 7.12
CA GLN A 149 -12.11 -12.67 6.92
C GLN A 149 -12.50 -13.05 5.48
N ALA A 150 -12.26 -12.19 4.49
CA ALA A 150 -12.57 -12.52 3.11
C ALA A 150 -11.88 -13.82 2.66
N CYS A 151 -12.57 -14.64 1.87
CA CYS A 151 -12.05 -15.95 1.41
C CYS A 151 -10.68 -15.83 0.72
N THR A 152 -10.47 -14.76 -0.04
CA THR A 152 -9.19 -14.45 -0.69
C THR A 152 -8.06 -14.25 0.33
N ASN A 153 -8.31 -13.51 1.40
CA ASN A 153 -7.34 -13.22 2.46
C ASN A 153 -6.97 -14.50 3.21
N VAL A 154 -7.97 -15.29 3.60
CA VAL A 154 -7.77 -16.60 4.24
C VAL A 154 -6.96 -17.54 3.35
N ALA A 155 -7.30 -17.63 2.06
CA ALA A 155 -6.59 -18.47 1.11
C ALA A 155 -5.13 -18.03 0.92
N ALA A 156 -4.86 -16.72 0.85
CA ALA A 156 -3.52 -16.18 0.69
C ALA A 156 -2.63 -16.48 1.91
N VAL A 157 -3.15 -16.28 3.12
CA VAL A 157 -2.44 -16.63 4.36
C VAL A 157 -2.13 -18.13 4.41
N ASN A 158 -3.08 -18.99 4.03
CA ASN A 158 -2.87 -20.43 3.98
C ASN A 158 -1.83 -20.87 2.94
N ILE A 159 -1.70 -20.14 1.82
CA ILE A 159 -0.62 -20.38 0.85
C ILE A 159 0.73 -20.02 1.49
N LEU A 160 0.85 -18.81 2.04
CA LEU A 160 2.09 -18.33 2.66
C LEU A 160 2.55 -19.24 3.81
N MET A 161 1.62 -19.73 4.63
CA MET A 161 1.93 -20.66 5.72
C MET A 161 2.46 -22.00 5.21
N ARG A 162 1.87 -22.54 4.14
CA ARG A 162 2.33 -23.80 3.51
C ARG A 162 3.70 -23.64 2.86
N GLU A 163 3.92 -22.55 2.13
CA GLU A 163 5.23 -22.23 1.55
C GLU A 163 6.30 -22.12 2.64
N THR A 164 5.99 -21.41 3.74
CA THR A 164 6.89 -21.28 4.88
C THR A 164 7.27 -22.66 5.44
N VAL A 165 6.30 -23.54 5.70
CA VAL A 165 6.56 -24.91 6.19
C VAL A 165 7.45 -25.69 5.22
N HIS A 166 7.17 -25.61 3.92
CA HIS A 166 7.97 -26.27 2.89
C HIS A 166 9.42 -25.78 2.87
N ASP A 167 9.64 -24.48 3.02
CA ASP A 167 10.97 -23.89 3.05
C ASP A 167 11.76 -24.33 4.30
N TYR A 168 11.14 -24.36 5.48
CA TYR A 168 11.77 -24.90 6.70
C TYR A 168 12.18 -26.37 6.56
N VAL A 169 11.30 -27.19 5.99
CA VAL A 169 11.59 -28.62 5.72
C VAL A 169 12.78 -28.77 4.78
N LYS A 170 12.84 -28.00 3.70
CA LYS A 170 13.99 -27.99 2.77
C LYS A 170 15.29 -27.57 3.46
N MET A 171 15.22 -26.61 4.37
CA MET A 171 16.38 -26.11 5.10
C MET A 171 16.81 -27.02 6.26
N SER A 172 16.05 -28.08 6.56
CA SER A 172 16.28 -28.96 7.74
C SER A 172 16.30 -28.18 9.07
N VAL A 173 15.54 -27.09 9.15
CA VAL A 173 15.42 -26.24 10.35
C VAL A 173 14.00 -26.38 10.91
N GLU A 174 13.90 -26.54 12.22
CA GLU A 174 12.61 -26.61 12.91
C GLU A 174 11.94 -25.24 12.94
N LYS A 175 10.64 -25.20 12.63
CA LYS A 175 9.85 -23.96 12.65
C LYS A 175 9.72 -23.48 14.09
N ARG A 176 10.40 -22.38 14.44
CA ARG A 176 10.28 -21.71 15.74
C ARG A 176 9.07 -20.79 15.79
#